data_AF-A0A542GB98-F1
#
_entry.id   AF-A0A542GB98-F1
#
_cell.length_a   1.000
_cell.length_b   1.000
_cell.length_c   1.000
_cell.angle_alpha   90.00
_cell.angle_beta   90.00
_cell.angle_gamma   90.00
#
_symmetry.space_group_name_H-M   'P 1'
#
loop_
_entity.id
_entity.type
_entity.pdbx_description
1 polymer ?
#
loop_
_entity_poly.entity_id
_entity_poly.type
_entity_poly.pdbx_seq_one_letter_code
_entity_poly.pdbx_strand_id
1 'polypeptide(L)'
;MGCPGSHVSGHTACLAHLATSDRDTYLASLVPGADINHRGTSFTAPLLQALLDALRDPATGRPHLGDAAFESATFEGDVSFESATFRDTADFRLATFEGRAMFESATFEGGASFTSATFEGRTVFESATFEGGTLFQSATFRDTADFRLTTFEGGVTFGWATFNSNTLFKLANFNHNAVFVSTTFKGRAVFESATFKRDALFRLTTFENDAIFQSASFERAVSVGPFVCARLVMLSGAVFGGPVTLSFAARSLQCRRTRWSSTAELRLRYATVDFAHAVFEYPLTIAAEQEPFVLADGQVMDEASLARLPDGVVRMMSLRGVDAAHLVLADVDLSSCLLTGTVHLDQIRLEGTCSFDTVPSGTHRRGWRPVWFTRRRTLAEEHHWRARQPASVPGWNAAMPDIGHVGPAQLAPVYRALRKAFEDSKNEPGAADFYYGEMEMRRRDRNGTTRAERGLLHGYWMLSGYGLRASRALGWLAAAMLVTIVLLMGLGLPKDTPKQEATGTVPPGGGKVTFEIDKTDPQNPTSDRFTGERFEKALNVTLNSVVFRSSSQDLTTIGTYFEMGSRLTEPVLLGLAVLAIRNRVKR
;
A
#
# COMPACT_ATOMS: atom_id res chain seq x y z
N MET A 1 52.92 29.09 17.38
CA MET A 1 52.14 28.81 16.16
C MET A 1 51.62 30.16 15.67
N GLY A 2 52.03 30.61 14.48
CA GLY A 2 51.61 31.91 13.95
C GLY A 2 50.13 31.93 13.55
N CYS A 3 49.58 33.13 13.31
CA CYS A 3 48.23 33.26 12.76
C CYS A 3 48.16 32.55 11.38
N PRO A 4 47.18 31.67 11.14
CA PRO A 4 47.01 30.99 9.85
C PRO A 4 46.43 31.90 8.76
N GLY A 5 46.03 33.13 9.11
CA GLY A 5 45.38 34.07 8.20
C GLY A 5 46.28 34.59 7.10
N SER A 6 45.75 34.65 5.88
CA SER A 6 46.43 35.26 4.73
C SER A 6 46.74 36.72 5.01
N HIS A 7 47.94 37.14 4.64
CA HIS A 7 48.33 38.53 4.77
C HIS A 7 47.50 39.39 3.82
N VAL A 8 47.05 40.54 4.33
CA VAL A 8 46.40 41.54 3.50
C VAL A 8 47.44 42.17 2.56
N SER A 9 47.06 42.45 1.31
CA SER A 9 47.95 43.07 0.33
C SER A 9 48.67 44.29 0.91
N GLY A 10 50.00 44.33 0.80
CA GLY A 10 50.84 45.41 1.33
C GLY A 10 51.20 45.30 2.82
N HIS A 11 50.74 44.27 3.53
CA HIS A 11 50.98 44.12 4.97
C HIS A 11 51.54 42.73 5.33
N THR A 12 52.10 42.60 6.53
CA THR A 12 52.69 41.35 7.06
C THR A 12 51.75 40.56 7.97
N ALA A 13 50.51 41.02 8.14
CA ALA A 13 49.50 40.42 9.02
C ALA A 13 48.17 40.25 8.28
N CYS A 14 47.32 39.35 8.76
CA CYS A 14 45.95 39.19 8.30
C CYS A 14 45.06 40.32 8.82
N LEU A 15 43.86 40.45 8.26
CA LEU A 15 42.93 41.55 8.58
C LEU A 15 42.61 41.66 10.08
N ALA A 16 42.55 40.52 10.78
CA ALA A 16 42.28 40.45 12.22
C ALA A 16 43.44 40.95 13.10
N HIS A 17 44.68 40.83 12.62
CA HIS A 17 45.89 41.17 13.38
C HIS A 17 46.57 42.46 12.90
N LEU A 18 45.97 43.17 11.93
CA LEU A 18 46.42 44.50 11.54
C LEU A 18 46.21 45.51 12.67
N ALA A 19 47.13 46.46 12.77
CA ALA A 19 46.92 47.65 13.59
C ALA A 19 45.69 48.42 13.06
N THR A 20 44.96 49.10 13.96
CA THR A 20 43.69 49.76 13.61
C THR A 20 43.84 50.77 12.45
N SER A 21 44.91 51.56 12.43
CA SER A 21 45.19 52.52 11.36
C SER A 21 45.36 51.85 9.98
N ASP A 22 46.08 50.74 9.96
CA ASP A 22 46.41 50.00 8.73
C ASP A 22 45.16 49.27 8.21
N ARG A 23 44.37 48.73 9.13
CA ARG A 23 43.07 48.12 8.83
C ARG A 23 42.10 49.14 8.24
N ASP A 24 41.96 50.32 8.85
CA ASP A 24 41.05 51.36 8.36
C ASP A 24 41.49 51.87 6.98
N THR A 25 42.81 51.99 6.76
CA THR A 25 43.38 52.35 5.45
C THR A 25 43.10 51.29 4.39
N TYR A 26 43.26 50.01 4.73
CA TYR A 26 42.92 48.91 3.83
C TYR A 26 41.43 48.89 3.49
N LEU A 27 40.55 48.99 4.49
CA LEU A 27 39.10 49.00 4.27
C LEU A 27 38.67 50.18 3.39
N ALA A 28 39.22 51.38 3.60
CA ALA A 28 38.94 52.54 2.77
C ALA A 28 39.44 52.41 1.32
N SER A 29 40.36 51.49 1.03
CA SER A 29 40.84 51.22 -0.33
C SER A 29 39.94 50.28 -1.13
N LEU A 30 39.03 49.56 -0.46
CA LEU A 30 38.11 48.64 -1.09
C LEU A 30 37.02 49.41 -1.86
N VAL A 31 36.59 48.81 -2.97
CA VAL A 31 35.48 49.30 -3.77
C VAL A 31 34.46 48.16 -3.97
N PRO A 32 33.18 48.45 -4.18
CA PRO A 32 32.18 47.43 -4.50
C PRO A 32 32.63 46.55 -5.67
N GLY A 33 32.59 45.24 -5.50
CA GLY A 33 33.04 44.25 -6.48
C GLY A 33 34.55 43.99 -6.48
N ALA A 34 35.30 44.48 -5.49
CA ALA A 34 36.72 44.16 -5.34
C ALA A 34 36.94 42.70 -4.90
N ASP A 35 38.07 42.13 -5.35
CA ASP A 35 38.52 40.80 -4.95
C ASP A 35 39.17 40.86 -3.56
N ILE A 36 38.82 39.92 -2.68
CA ILE A 36 39.30 39.83 -1.31
C ILE A 36 39.90 38.45 -1.00
N ASN A 37 40.99 38.45 -0.24
CA ASN A 37 41.67 37.23 0.20
C ASN A 37 41.91 37.26 1.71
N HIS A 38 41.03 36.58 2.43
CA HIS A 38 41.02 36.49 3.89
C HIS A 38 40.98 35.04 4.39
N ARG A 39 41.65 34.14 3.65
CA ARG A 39 41.81 32.74 4.04
C ARG A 39 42.42 32.63 5.43
N GLY A 40 41.97 31.70 6.25
CA GLY A 40 42.50 31.47 7.60
C GLY A 40 42.28 32.61 8.60
N THR A 41 41.56 33.67 8.23
CA THR A 41 41.37 34.86 9.09
C THR A 41 40.20 34.64 10.05
N SER A 42 40.36 35.05 11.31
CA SER A 42 39.27 35.10 12.28
C SER A 42 38.51 36.42 12.17
N PHE A 43 37.20 36.35 12.02
CA PHE A 43 36.29 37.48 11.90
C PHE A 43 35.40 37.57 13.11
N THR A 44 35.55 38.63 13.90
CA THR A 44 34.50 39.05 14.83
C THR A 44 33.36 39.73 14.05
N ALA A 45 32.15 39.74 14.61
CA ALA A 45 31.01 40.41 13.98
C ALA A 45 31.29 41.88 13.58
N PRO A 46 31.94 42.73 14.42
CA PRO A 46 32.29 44.10 14.01
C PRO A 46 33.30 44.16 12.87
N LEU A 47 34.27 43.22 12.83
CA LEU A 47 35.28 43.19 11.79
C LEU A 47 34.68 42.82 10.43
N LEU A 48 33.79 41.82 10.41
CA LEU A 48 33.08 41.45 9.19
C LEU A 48 32.16 42.58 8.72
N GLN A 49 31.43 43.22 9.64
CA GLN A 49 30.56 44.34 9.30
C GLN A 49 31.35 45.49 8.66
N ALA A 50 32.52 45.84 9.21
CA ALA A 50 33.39 46.86 8.64
C ALA A 50 33.90 46.49 7.24
N LEU A 51 34.21 45.21 7.00
CA LEU A 51 34.58 44.72 5.67
C LEU A 51 33.43 44.84 4.66
N LEU A 52 32.22 44.43 5.05
CA LEU A 52 31.05 44.48 4.18
C LEU A 52 30.58 45.91 3.90
N ASP A 53 30.71 46.81 4.87
CA ASP A 53 30.40 48.23 4.70
C ASP A 53 31.37 48.91 3.73
N ALA A 54 32.64 48.51 3.73
CA ALA A 54 33.63 48.99 2.76
C ALA A 54 33.33 48.51 1.32
N LEU A 55 32.63 47.39 1.17
CA LEU A 55 32.25 46.80 -0.12
C LEU A 55 30.81 47.15 -0.55
N ARG A 56 30.15 48.05 0.18
CA ARG A 56 28.74 48.40 -0.05
C ARG A 56 28.58 49.27 -1.30
N ASP A 57 27.82 48.80 -2.27
CA ASP A 57 27.47 49.59 -3.47
C ASP A 57 26.56 50.76 -3.06
N PRO A 58 26.95 52.02 -3.35
CA PRO A 58 26.13 53.21 -3.05
C PRO A 58 24.76 53.22 -3.72
N ALA A 59 24.59 52.54 -4.85
CA ALA A 59 23.33 52.53 -5.61
C ALA A 59 22.31 51.55 -5.03
N THR A 60 22.75 50.35 -4.65
CA THR A 60 21.87 49.29 -4.13
C THR A 60 21.82 49.27 -2.60
N GLY A 61 22.82 49.87 -1.95
CA GLY A 61 23.03 49.78 -0.52
C GLY A 61 23.44 48.38 -0.05
N ARG A 62 23.91 47.49 -0.95
CA ARG A 62 24.23 46.09 -0.63
C ARG A 62 25.73 45.80 -0.75
N PRO A 63 26.30 44.88 0.05
CA PRO A 63 27.69 44.47 -0.11
C PRO A 63 27.88 43.74 -1.44
N HIS A 64 28.80 44.22 -2.29
CA HIS A 64 29.16 43.57 -3.55
C HIS A 64 30.62 43.11 -3.46
N LEU A 65 30.85 41.81 -3.65
CA LEU A 65 32.15 41.17 -3.57
C LEU A 65 32.51 40.60 -4.96
N GLY A 66 33.76 40.77 -5.39
CA GLY A 66 34.33 40.08 -6.55
C GLY A 66 34.64 38.63 -6.18
N ASP A 67 35.89 38.20 -6.40
CA ASP A 67 36.39 36.95 -5.84
C ASP A 67 36.51 37.07 -4.30
N ALA A 68 35.80 36.21 -3.57
CA ALA A 68 35.73 36.24 -2.11
C ALA A 68 36.33 34.97 -1.50
N ALA A 69 37.61 35.02 -1.10
CA ALA A 69 38.30 33.88 -0.51
C ALA A 69 38.31 33.92 1.03
N PHE A 70 37.48 33.07 1.64
CA PHE A 70 37.33 32.82 3.07
C PHE A 70 37.68 31.38 3.47
N GLU A 71 38.47 30.67 2.66
CA GLU A 71 38.89 29.29 2.95
C GLU A 71 39.57 29.20 4.33
N SER A 72 39.13 28.27 5.17
CA SER A 72 39.59 28.10 6.57
C SER A 72 39.41 29.31 7.48
N ALA A 73 38.59 30.30 7.10
CA ALA A 73 38.25 31.43 7.98
C ALA A 73 37.36 30.98 9.15
N THR A 74 37.49 31.65 10.29
CA THR A 74 36.63 31.45 11.46
C THR A 74 35.78 32.69 11.66
N PHE A 75 34.46 32.55 11.65
CA PHE A 75 33.51 33.61 11.95
C PHE A 75 33.04 33.45 13.39
N GLU A 76 33.54 34.33 14.26
CA GLU A 76 33.28 34.36 15.69
C GLU A 76 31.93 35.04 15.96
N GLY A 77 31.04 34.31 16.62
CA GLY A 77 29.69 34.78 16.92
C GLY A 77 28.77 34.87 15.70
N ASP A 78 27.74 35.71 15.80
CA ASP A 78 26.74 35.88 14.75
C ASP A 78 27.29 36.75 13.61
N VAL A 79 27.17 36.26 12.37
CA VAL A 79 27.63 36.94 11.16
C VAL A 79 26.53 37.03 10.11
N SER A 80 26.53 38.13 9.36
CA SER A 80 25.55 38.41 8.32
C SER A 80 26.20 38.83 7.02
N PHE A 81 25.85 38.11 5.96
CA PHE A 81 26.03 38.40 4.54
C PHE A 81 24.66 38.65 3.88
N GLU A 82 23.69 39.14 4.65
CA GLU A 82 22.34 39.41 4.17
C GLU A 82 22.36 40.34 2.96
N SER A 83 21.64 39.96 1.90
CA SER A 83 21.57 40.67 0.63
C SER A 83 22.93 40.92 -0.05
N ALA A 84 24.00 40.24 0.36
CA ALA A 84 25.30 40.37 -0.28
C ALA A 84 25.28 39.74 -1.67
N THR A 85 25.99 40.36 -2.61
CA THR A 85 26.20 39.83 -3.97
C THR A 85 27.64 39.39 -4.11
N PHE A 86 27.84 38.10 -4.37
CA PHE A 86 29.13 37.50 -4.73
C PHE A 86 29.14 37.34 -6.24
N ARG A 87 29.82 38.26 -6.93
CA ARG A 87 29.85 38.35 -8.39
C ARG A 87 30.62 37.18 -9.02
N ASP A 88 31.79 36.89 -8.46
CA ASP A 88 32.67 35.84 -8.93
C ASP A 88 32.69 34.70 -7.90
N THR A 89 33.85 34.08 -7.62
CA THR A 89 33.89 32.87 -6.78
C THR A 89 33.77 33.20 -5.29
N ALA A 90 32.83 32.56 -4.59
CA ALA A 90 32.71 32.62 -3.13
C ALA A 90 33.25 31.34 -2.50
N ASP A 91 34.44 31.39 -1.89
CA ASP A 91 35.12 30.24 -1.32
C ASP A 91 35.09 30.27 0.22
N PHE A 92 34.21 29.46 0.80
CA PHE A 92 34.06 29.21 2.23
C PHE A 92 34.51 27.78 2.61
N ARG A 93 35.38 27.15 1.82
CA ARG A 93 35.88 25.79 2.12
C ARG A 93 36.54 25.76 3.49
N LEU A 94 36.26 24.73 4.29
CA LEU A 94 36.81 24.56 5.65
C LEU A 94 36.50 25.73 6.61
N ALA A 95 35.63 26.67 6.25
CA ALA A 95 35.27 27.77 7.13
C ALA A 95 34.44 27.29 8.32
N THR A 96 34.61 27.95 9.47
CA THR A 96 33.83 27.66 10.69
C THR A 96 32.99 28.88 11.06
N PHE A 97 31.68 28.70 11.21
CA PHE A 97 30.74 29.71 11.68
C PHE A 97 30.29 29.34 13.08
N GLU A 98 30.79 30.04 14.10
CA GLU A 98 30.55 29.68 15.51
C GLU A 98 29.16 30.10 16.03
N GLY A 99 28.61 31.20 15.50
CA GLY A 99 27.25 31.65 15.78
C GLY A 99 26.31 31.44 14.61
N ARG A 100 25.27 32.28 14.53
CA ARG A 100 24.34 32.30 13.40
C ARG A 100 25.04 32.79 12.13
N ALA A 101 24.82 32.10 11.03
CA ALA A 101 25.33 32.48 9.71
C ALA A 101 24.16 32.88 8.80
N MET A 102 24.02 34.18 8.54
CA MET A 102 22.92 34.73 7.74
C MET A 102 23.38 35.05 6.32
N PHE A 103 22.81 34.38 5.34
CA PHE A 103 22.96 34.59 3.90
C PHE A 103 21.58 34.87 3.27
N GLU A 104 20.65 35.41 4.06
CA GLU A 104 19.30 35.70 3.62
C GLU A 104 19.31 36.67 2.44
N SER A 105 18.57 36.34 1.38
CA SER A 105 18.53 37.12 0.13
C SER A 105 19.89 37.37 -0.54
N ALA A 106 20.94 36.62 -0.18
CA ALA A 106 22.24 36.73 -0.85
C ALA A 106 22.19 36.17 -2.28
N THR A 107 22.98 36.75 -3.18
CA THR A 107 23.10 36.32 -4.57
C THR A 107 24.53 35.87 -4.83
N PHE A 108 24.68 34.63 -5.31
CA PHE A 108 25.95 34.06 -5.76
C PHE A 108 25.89 33.91 -7.28
N GLU A 109 26.38 34.91 -8.00
CA GLU A 109 26.42 34.92 -9.47
C GLU A 109 27.46 33.91 -9.98
N GLY A 110 28.62 33.86 -9.33
CA GLY A 110 29.65 32.84 -9.53
C GLY A 110 29.45 31.58 -8.69
N GLY A 111 30.46 30.70 -8.71
CA GLY A 111 30.44 29.45 -7.94
C GLY A 111 30.61 29.68 -6.45
N ALA A 112 29.83 28.98 -5.63
CA ALA A 112 29.90 29.05 -4.16
C ALA A 112 30.32 27.70 -3.56
N SER A 113 31.39 27.69 -2.76
CA SER A 113 31.88 26.46 -2.13
C SER A 113 31.89 26.58 -0.61
N PHE A 114 31.08 25.77 0.05
CA PHE A 114 31.04 25.53 1.49
C PHE A 114 31.55 24.12 1.82
N THR A 115 32.45 23.58 0.99
CA THR A 115 32.95 22.22 1.15
C THR A 115 33.67 22.07 2.49
N SER A 116 33.27 21.08 3.29
CA SER A 116 33.77 20.84 4.64
C SER A 116 33.62 22.03 5.60
N ALA A 117 32.74 22.99 5.30
CA ALA A 117 32.42 24.07 6.22
C ALA A 117 31.63 23.54 7.42
N THR A 118 31.84 24.15 8.60
CA THR A 118 31.12 23.81 9.83
C THR A 118 30.28 25.01 10.27
N PHE A 119 28.98 24.79 10.41
CA PHE A 119 28.04 25.77 10.96
C PHE A 119 27.59 25.29 12.34
N GLU A 120 28.05 25.95 13.38
CA GLU A 120 27.74 25.63 14.78
C GLU A 120 26.35 26.12 15.17
N GLY A 121 25.99 27.34 14.76
CA GLY A 121 24.66 27.94 14.97
C GLY A 121 23.70 27.75 13.79
N ARG A 122 22.53 28.40 13.89
CA ARG A 122 21.52 28.40 12.82
C ARG A 122 22.07 29.05 11.55
N THR A 123 21.93 28.36 10.42
CA THR A 123 22.30 28.88 9.10
C THR A 123 21.06 29.25 8.30
N VAL A 124 21.03 30.45 7.74
CA VAL A 124 19.88 30.97 6.98
C VAL A 124 20.32 31.35 5.58
N PHE A 125 19.86 30.61 4.58
CA PHE A 125 19.93 30.93 3.15
C PHE A 125 18.54 31.31 2.62
N GLU A 126 17.59 31.72 3.47
CA GLU A 126 16.23 32.03 3.02
C GLU A 126 16.24 33.05 1.87
N SER A 127 15.52 32.75 0.79
CA SER A 127 15.47 33.59 -0.43
C SER A 127 16.82 33.85 -1.12
N ALA A 128 17.88 33.11 -0.81
CA ALA A 128 19.14 33.21 -1.53
C ALA A 128 19.05 32.64 -2.95
N THR A 129 19.82 33.23 -3.87
CA THR A 129 19.93 32.79 -5.27
C THR A 129 21.35 32.35 -5.56
N PHE A 130 21.50 31.12 -6.04
CA PHE A 130 22.76 30.55 -6.50
C PHE A 130 22.69 30.37 -8.02
N GLU A 131 23.27 31.31 -8.76
CA GLU A 131 23.33 31.24 -10.22
C GLU A 131 24.41 30.26 -10.68
N GLY A 132 25.56 30.28 -10.00
CA GLY A 132 26.64 29.32 -10.20
C GLY A 132 26.43 27.98 -9.49
N GLY A 133 27.34 27.05 -9.77
CA GLY A 133 27.38 25.75 -9.08
C GLY A 133 27.70 25.91 -7.59
N THR A 134 26.98 25.17 -6.74
CA THR A 134 27.10 25.28 -5.28
C THR A 134 27.52 23.96 -4.64
N LEU A 135 28.56 24.00 -3.81
CA LEU A 135 29.15 22.82 -3.16
C LEU A 135 29.02 22.90 -1.63
N PHE A 136 28.13 22.09 -1.06
CA PHE A 136 28.04 21.82 0.39
C PHE A 136 28.63 20.45 0.75
N GLN A 137 29.57 19.95 -0.06
CA GLN A 137 30.12 18.61 0.12
C GLN A 137 30.80 18.47 1.48
N SER A 138 30.49 17.43 2.25
CA SER A 138 31.01 17.20 3.60
C SER A 138 30.76 18.35 4.60
N ALA A 139 29.85 19.28 4.30
CA ALA A 139 29.51 20.36 5.22
C ALA A 139 28.75 19.80 6.44
N THR A 140 28.97 20.40 7.62
CA THR A 140 28.30 20.02 8.85
C THR A 140 27.46 21.18 9.37
N PHE A 141 26.15 20.96 9.47
CA PHE A 141 25.20 21.89 10.10
C PHE A 141 24.82 21.31 11.47
N ARG A 142 25.23 21.98 12.56
CA ARG A 142 24.96 21.50 13.93
C ARG A 142 23.58 21.92 14.43
N ASP A 143 23.09 23.08 14.00
CA ASP A 143 21.72 23.53 14.23
C ASP A 143 20.92 23.57 12.91
N THR A 144 19.78 24.26 12.93
CA THR A 144 18.79 24.34 11.87
C THR A 144 19.39 25.00 10.63
N ALA A 145 19.27 24.34 9.48
CA ALA A 145 19.69 24.88 8.19
C ALA A 145 18.45 25.26 7.36
N ASP A 146 18.33 26.54 7.06
CA ASP A 146 17.14 27.13 6.48
C ASP A 146 17.40 27.57 5.04
N PHE A 147 16.90 26.79 4.08
CA PHE A 147 16.99 27.03 2.63
C PHE A 147 15.60 27.35 2.04
N ARG A 148 14.69 27.92 2.83
CA ARG A 148 13.35 28.26 2.35
C ARG A 148 13.42 29.26 1.21
N LEU A 149 12.59 29.10 0.19
CA LEU A 149 12.53 30.01 -0.97
C LEU A 149 13.87 30.17 -1.72
N THR A 150 14.84 29.28 -1.49
CA THR A 150 16.13 29.34 -2.23
C THR A 150 15.94 28.97 -3.68
N THR A 151 16.71 29.60 -4.55
CA THR A 151 16.77 29.24 -5.97
C THR A 151 18.18 28.82 -6.34
N PHE A 152 18.33 27.56 -6.73
CA PHE A 152 19.56 27.01 -7.31
C PHE A 152 19.37 26.92 -8.82
N GLU A 153 19.87 27.93 -9.56
CA GLU A 153 19.93 27.89 -11.03
C GLU A 153 21.06 26.96 -11.49
N GLY A 154 22.19 26.98 -10.78
CA GLY A 154 23.29 26.04 -10.93
C GLY A 154 23.04 24.69 -10.25
N GLY A 155 23.88 23.71 -10.56
CA GLY A 155 23.86 22.41 -9.86
C GLY A 155 24.29 22.57 -8.39
N VAL A 156 23.62 21.85 -7.49
CA VAL A 156 23.94 21.84 -6.06
C VAL A 156 24.27 20.43 -5.58
N THR A 157 25.33 20.32 -4.77
CA THR A 157 25.67 19.06 -4.08
C THR A 157 25.76 19.26 -2.58
N PHE A 158 25.04 18.40 -1.86
CA PHE A 158 25.11 18.19 -0.41
C PHE A 158 25.78 16.85 -0.09
N GLY A 159 26.60 16.32 -1.02
CA GLY A 159 27.20 14.99 -0.88
C GLY A 159 27.99 14.85 0.42
N TRP A 160 27.79 13.76 1.17
CA TRP A 160 28.41 13.54 2.49
C TRP A 160 28.14 14.63 3.55
N ALA A 161 27.22 15.56 3.31
CA ALA A 161 26.86 16.56 4.31
C ALA A 161 26.08 15.94 5.47
N THR A 162 26.21 16.55 6.65
CA THR A 162 25.49 16.14 7.86
C THR A 162 24.66 17.28 8.43
N PHE A 163 23.35 17.08 8.53
CA PHE A 163 22.42 17.99 9.17
C PHE A 163 21.98 17.41 10.52
N ASN A 164 22.47 17.98 11.62
CA ASN A 164 22.20 17.47 12.97
C ASN A 164 20.83 17.93 13.54
N SER A 165 20.22 18.95 12.93
CA SER A 165 18.90 19.48 13.29
C SER A 165 17.96 19.49 12.07
N ASN A 166 16.83 20.20 12.16
CA ASN A 166 15.88 20.32 11.06
C ASN A 166 16.51 21.04 9.86
N THR A 167 16.19 20.58 8.66
CA THR A 167 16.59 21.22 7.39
C THR A 167 15.35 21.60 6.61
N LEU A 168 15.26 22.87 6.20
CA LEU A 168 14.06 23.43 5.57
C LEU A 168 14.36 23.85 4.13
N PHE A 169 13.90 23.08 3.15
CA PHE A 169 13.90 23.40 1.71
C PHE A 169 12.49 23.76 1.22
N LYS A 170 11.64 24.32 2.10
CA LYS A 170 10.26 24.65 1.73
C LYS A 170 10.24 25.71 0.63
N LEU A 171 9.50 25.45 -0.44
CA LEU A 171 9.43 26.31 -1.64
C LEU A 171 10.79 26.57 -2.31
N ALA A 172 11.78 25.70 -2.09
CA ALA A 172 13.06 25.80 -2.78
C ALA A 172 12.95 25.32 -4.24
N ASN A 173 13.65 26.00 -5.15
CA ASN A 173 13.70 25.69 -6.57
C ASN A 173 15.07 25.13 -6.94
N PHE A 174 15.11 23.87 -7.36
CA PHE A 174 16.29 23.21 -7.91
C PHE A 174 16.12 23.14 -9.43
N ASN A 175 16.64 24.15 -10.13
CA ASN A 175 16.50 24.26 -11.59
C ASN A 175 17.51 23.39 -12.35
N HIS A 176 18.55 22.93 -11.66
CA HIS A 176 19.50 21.93 -12.14
C HIS A 176 19.54 20.70 -11.22
N ASN A 177 20.47 19.78 -11.45
CA ASN A 177 20.66 18.58 -10.64
C ASN A 177 20.90 18.93 -9.17
N ALA A 178 20.13 18.28 -8.28
CA ALA A 178 20.28 18.37 -6.83
C ALA A 178 20.79 17.03 -6.29
N VAL A 179 21.98 17.05 -5.69
CA VAL A 179 22.69 15.83 -5.27
C VAL A 179 22.75 15.75 -3.75
N PHE A 180 22.12 14.74 -3.15
CA PHE A 180 22.10 14.44 -1.71
C PHE A 180 22.78 13.10 -1.39
N VAL A 181 23.78 12.74 -2.19
CA VAL A 181 24.41 11.42 -2.12
C VAL A 181 25.17 11.24 -0.82
N SER A 182 24.89 10.16 -0.08
CA SER A 182 25.50 9.90 1.24
C SER A 182 25.27 11.03 2.26
N THR A 183 24.23 11.84 2.09
CA THR A 183 23.84 12.88 3.04
C THR A 183 23.09 12.27 4.25
N THR A 184 23.34 12.79 5.45
CA THR A 184 22.63 12.37 6.67
C THR A 184 21.78 13.51 7.23
N PHE A 185 20.48 13.27 7.37
CA PHE A 185 19.53 14.17 8.03
C PHE A 185 19.09 13.57 9.37
N LYS A 186 19.59 14.11 10.49
CA LYS A 186 19.21 13.66 11.83
C LYS A 186 17.88 14.25 12.31
N GLY A 187 17.62 15.52 11.95
CA GLY A 187 16.33 16.18 12.14
C GLY A 187 15.36 15.93 10.98
N ARG A 188 14.23 16.64 10.98
CA ARG A 188 13.26 16.57 9.87
C ARG A 188 13.84 17.26 8.64
N ALA A 189 13.73 16.61 7.49
CA ALA A 189 14.08 17.20 6.20
C ALA A 189 12.80 17.61 5.45
N VAL A 190 12.56 18.92 5.31
CA VAL A 190 11.31 19.47 4.79
C VAL A 190 11.51 20.06 3.40
N PHE A 191 11.09 19.32 2.38
CA PHE A 191 11.03 19.71 0.97
C PHE A 191 9.60 20.08 0.54
N GLU A 192 8.80 20.65 1.45
CA GLU A 192 7.40 21.00 1.18
C GLU A 192 7.32 22.01 0.03
N SER A 193 6.55 21.69 -1.00
CA SER A 193 6.40 22.53 -2.20
C SER A 193 7.73 22.88 -2.90
N ALA A 194 8.78 22.08 -2.70
CA ALA A 194 10.02 22.23 -3.44
C ALA A 194 9.85 21.74 -4.90
N THR A 195 10.57 22.37 -5.83
CA THR A 195 10.53 22.00 -7.25
C THR A 195 11.88 21.44 -7.68
N PHE A 196 11.90 20.23 -8.23
CA PHE A 196 13.06 19.59 -8.84
C PHE A 196 12.83 19.50 -10.36
N LYS A 197 13.47 20.41 -11.12
CA LYS A 197 13.32 20.46 -12.59
C LYS A 197 14.13 19.38 -13.32
N ARG A 198 15.20 18.89 -12.70
CA ARG A 198 16.08 17.82 -13.22
C ARG A 198 16.23 16.69 -12.19
N ASP A 199 17.37 16.01 -12.17
CA ASP A 199 17.60 14.88 -11.29
C ASP A 199 17.71 15.29 -9.82
N ALA A 200 17.04 14.52 -8.96
CA ALA A 200 17.08 14.66 -7.50
C ALA A 200 17.68 13.38 -6.90
N LEU A 201 19.00 13.37 -6.70
CA LEU A 201 19.77 12.16 -6.40
C LEU A 201 19.92 11.95 -4.88
N PHE A 202 19.07 11.09 -4.31
CA PHE A 202 19.10 10.71 -2.89
C PHE A 202 19.80 9.36 -2.63
N ARG A 203 20.77 8.97 -3.46
CA ARG A 203 21.45 7.68 -3.30
C ARG A 203 22.23 7.65 -2.00
N LEU A 204 22.10 6.59 -1.19
CA LEU A 204 22.79 6.45 0.10
C LEU A 204 22.40 7.54 1.13
N THR A 205 21.31 8.27 0.91
CA THR A 205 20.84 9.25 1.89
C THR A 205 20.22 8.52 3.09
N THR A 206 20.49 9.02 4.30
CA THR A 206 19.86 8.55 5.53
C THR A 206 19.04 9.66 6.16
N PHE A 207 17.74 9.44 6.31
CA PHE A 207 16.84 10.26 7.11
C PHE A 207 16.59 9.54 8.44
N GLU A 208 17.19 10.00 9.54
CA GLU A 208 16.92 9.44 10.88
C GLU A 208 15.56 9.90 11.43
N ASN A 209 14.92 10.86 10.76
CA ASN A 209 13.60 11.40 11.08
C ASN A 209 12.71 11.47 9.82
N ASP A 210 11.64 12.25 9.88
CA ASP A 210 10.67 12.39 8.79
C ASP A 210 11.26 13.13 7.58
N ALA A 211 11.02 12.59 6.38
CA ALA A 211 11.32 13.21 5.08
C ALA A 211 10.01 13.69 4.43
N ILE A 212 9.82 15.01 4.36
CA ILE A 212 8.55 15.65 4.00
C ILE A 212 8.67 16.29 2.62
N PHE A 213 8.12 15.65 1.59
CA PHE A 213 8.02 16.14 0.21
C PHE A 213 6.58 16.52 -0.14
N GLN A 214 5.82 17.01 0.84
CA GLN A 214 4.41 17.37 0.64
C GLN A 214 4.29 18.42 -0.46
N SER A 215 3.46 18.16 -1.48
CA SER A 215 3.26 19.04 -2.64
C SER A 215 4.53 19.37 -3.44
N ALA A 216 5.60 18.58 -3.30
CA ALA A 216 6.81 18.75 -4.10
C ALA A 216 6.54 18.37 -5.57
N SER A 217 7.26 19.02 -6.50
CA SER A 217 7.18 18.75 -7.93
C SER A 217 8.47 18.11 -8.42
N PHE A 218 8.38 16.94 -9.05
CA PHE A 218 9.47 16.23 -9.70
C PHE A 218 9.20 16.21 -11.21
N GLU A 219 9.77 17.16 -11.95
CA GLU A 219 9.43 17.32 -13.37
C GLU A 219 10.14 16.29 -14.25
N ARG A 220 11.42 16.03 -13.99
CA ARG A 220 12.28 15.16 -14.81
C ARG A 220 13.19 14.24 -14.00
N ALA A 221 12.90 14.03 -12.73
CA ALA A 221 13.70 13.15 -11.88
C ALA A 221 13.53 11.69 -12.31
N VAL A 222 14.64 11.06 -12.74
CA VAL A 222 14.63 9.67 -13.22
C VAL A 222 14.62 8.67 -12.06
N SER A 223 15.34 8.97 -10.97
CA SER A 223 15.45 8.09 -9.81
C SER A 223 15.48 8.88 -8.52
N VAL A 224 14.70 8.43 -7.53
CA VAL A 224 14.68 8.97 -6.17
C VAL A 224 15.00 7.83 -5.22
N GLY A 225 16.27 7.74 -4.83
CA GLY A 225 16.84 6.64 -4.02
C GLY A 225 17.86 5.79 -4.78
N PRO A 226 18.38 4.70 -4.16
CA PRO A 226 17.94 4.12 -2.89
C PRO A 226 18.33 4.95 -1.65
N PHE A 227 17.40 5.09 -0.69
CA PHE A 227 17.64 5.75 0.61
C PHE A 227 16.92 5.05 1.77
N VAL A 228 17.27 5.40 3.02
CA VAL A 228 16.59 4.92 4.23
C VAL A 228 15.93 6.09 4.97
N CYS A 229 14.68 5.92 5.39
CA CYS A 229 13.99 6.84 6.28
C CYS A 229 13.47 6.10 7.53
N ALA A 230 13.96 6.47 8.71
CA ALA A 230 13.66 5.77 9.95
C ALA A 230 12.20 5.92 10.41
N ARG A 231 11.42 6.85 9.83
CA ARG A 231 10.02 7.12 10.21
C ARG A 231 9.09 7.27 9.00
N LEU A 232 8.86 8.49 8.54
CA LEU A 232 7.82 8.83 7.58
C LEU A 232 8.41 9.48 6.33
N VAL A 233 8.05 8.95 5.17
CA VAL A 233 8.19 9.63 3.88
C VAL A 233 6.80 10.18 3.49
N MET A 234 6.66 11.50 3.46
CA MET A 234 5.41 12.16 3.10
C MET A 234 5.49 12.73 1.69
N LEU A 235 4.85 12.06 0.74
CA LEU A 235 4.69 12.50 -0.66
C LEU A 235 3.31 13.10 -0.93
N SER A 236 2.48 13.32 0.10
CA SER A 236 1.09 13.77 -0.09
C SER A 236 1.02 15.05 -0.94
N GLY A 237 0.22 15.04 -2.01
CA GLY A 237 0.09 16.14 -2.97
C GLY A 237 1.25 16.30 -3.96
N ALA A 238 2.31 15.48 -3.87
CA ALA A 238 3.43 15.56 -4.79
C ALA A 238 3.04 15.19 -6.23
N VAL A 239 3.75 15.76 -7.19
CA VAL A 239 3.54 15.57 -8.63
C VAL A 239 4.81 15.00 -9.26
N PHE A 240 4.67 13.91 -10.00
CA PHE A 240 5.74 13.32 -10.80
C PHE A 240 5.39 13.47 -12.29
N GLY A 241 6.09 14.38 -12.97
CA GLY A 241 5.86 14.72 -14.37
C GLY A 241 6.55 13.79 -15.36
N GLY A 242 7.67 13.18 -14.97
CA GLY A 242 8.46 12.28 -15.80
C GLY A 242 8.47 10.83 -15.29
N PRO A 243 8.97 9.87 -16.10
CA PRO A 243 9.16 8.50 -15.65
C PRO A 243 10.10 8.47 -14.44
N VAL A 244 9.72 7.75 -13.38
CA VAL A 244 10.49 7.76 -12.13
C VAL A 244 10.53 6.40 -11.45
N THR A 245 11.69 6.03 -10.94
CA THR A 245 11.85 4.91 -10.00
C THR A 245 12.12 5.46 -8.61
N LEU A 246 11.27 5.10 -7.65
CA LEU A 246 11.48 5.37 -6.23
C LEU A 246 11.94 4.08 -5.56
N SER A 247 13.08 4.13 -4.89
CA SER A 247 13.59 2.99 -4.13
C SER A 247 13.94 3.46 -2.72
N PHE A 248 13.32 2.88 -1.69
CA PHE A 248 13.67 3.20 -0.30
C PHE A 248 13.10 2.24 0.72
N ALA A 249 13.71 2.24 1.90
CA ALA A 249 13.19 1.59 3.10
C ALA A 249 12.64 2.63 4.07
N ALA A 250 11.39 2.46 4.54
CA ALA A 250 10.78 3.37 5.51
C ALA A 250 9.72 2.68 6.37
N ARG A 251 9.35 3.26 7.53
CA ARG A 251 8.23 2.71 8.34
C ARG A 251 6.87 3.07 7.77
N SER A 252 6.75 4.27 7.21
CA SER A 252 5.50 4.77 6.65
C SER A 252 5.74 5.62 5.41
N LEU A 253 4.88 5.44 4.43
CA LEU A 253 4.81 6.20 3.19
C LEU A 253 3.39 6.74 3.02
N GLN A 254 3.27 8.07 2.96
CA GLN A 254 1.99 8.74 2.70
C GLN A 254 2.00 9.38 1.32
N CYS A 255 1.17 8.87 0.41
CA CYS A 255 1.04 9.29 -0.99
C CYS A 255 -0.37 9.84 -1.28
N ARG A 256 -1.02 10.47 -0.30
CA ARG A 256 -2.39 10.96 -0.47
C ARG A 256 -2.46 12.06 -1.52
N ARG A 257 -3.40 11.97 -2.46
CA ARG A 257 -3.57 12.96 -3.54
C ARG A 257 -2.30 13.21 -4.38
N THR A 258 -1.43 12.20 -4.49
CA THR A 258 -0.28 12.26 -5.41
C THR A 258 -0.76 12.22 -6.86
N ARG A 259 -0.01 12.82 -7.77
CA ARG A 259 -0.25 12.75 -9.22
C ARG A 259 0.95 12.16 -9.92
N TRP A 260 0.69 11.17 -10.76
CA TRP A 260 1.69 10.45 -11.54
C TRP A 260 1.35 10.59 -13.02
N SER A 261 2.03 11.52 -13.69
CA SER A 261 1.80 11.87 -15.10
C SER A 261 2.71 11.11 -16.07
N SER A 262 3.37 10.05 -15.59
CA SER A 262 4.17 9.12 -16.37
C SER A 262 4.29 7.78 -15.66
N THR A 263 4.94 6.81 -16.30
CA THR A 263 5.19 5.48 -15.71
C THR A 263 6.06 5.59 -14.46
N ALA A 264 5.68 4.89 -13.40
CA ALA A 264 6.44 4.91 -12.16
C ALA A 264 6.59 3.52 -11.55
N GLU A 265 7.73 3.32 -10.88
CA GLU A 265 8.03 2.10 -10.14
C GLU A 265 8.44 2.46 -8.71
N LEU A 266 7.75 1.90 -7.73
CA LEU A 266 8.06 2.05 -6.32
C LEU A 266 8.56 0.71 -5.78
N ARG A 267 9.83 0.67 -5.39
CA ARG A 267 10.47 -0.46 -4.72
C ARG A 267 10.62 -0.12 -3.25
N LEU A 268 9.87 -0.80 -2.40
CA LEU A 268 9.70 -0.44 -1.00
C LEU A 268 10.10 -1.58 -0.07
N ARG A 269 10.56 -1.23 1.13
CA ARG A 269 10.81 -2.16 2.24
C ARG A 269 10.21 -1.63 3.54
N TYR A 270 9.63 -2.53 4.34
CA TYR A 270 9.01 -2.29 5.66
C TYR A 270 7.80 -1.34 5.71
N ALA A 271 7.47 -0.67 4.59
CA ALA A 271 6.62 0.51 4.61
C ALA A 271 5.14 0.18 4.77
N THR A 272 4.47 0.93 5.64
CA THR A 272 3.01 1.09 5.61
C THR A 272 2.64 2.19 4.62
N VAL A 273 1.85 1.87 3.60
CA VAL A 273 1.66 2.72 2.41
C VAL A 273 0.21 3.20 2.31
N ASP A 274 -0.01 4.51 2.16
CA ASP A 274 -1.33 5.10 1.98
C ASP A 274 -1.41 5.90 0.67
N PHE A 275 -2.19 5.42 -0.30
CA PHE A 275 -2.39 6.03 -1.62
C PHE A 275 -3.77 6.69 -1.77
N ALA A 276 -4.48 6.96 -0.68
CA ALA A 276 -5.83 7.50 -0.77
C ALA A 276 -5.91 8.75 -1.68
N HIS A 277 -6.80 8.69 -2.67
CA HIS A 277 -7.08 9.72 -3.67
C HIS A 277 -5.90 10.06 -4.60
N ALA A 278 -4.91 9.18 -4.73
CA ALA A 278 -3.87 9.33 -5.74
C ALA A 278 -4.44 9.15 -7.16
N VAL A 279 -3.82 9.83 -8.12
CA VAL A 279 -4.19 9.80 -9.55
C VAL A 279 -3.02 9.22 -10.34
N PHE A 280 -3.31 8.14 -11.07
CA PHE A 280 -2.36 7.48 -11.97
C PHE A 280 -2.82 7.68 -13.41
N GLU A 281 -2.09 8.48 -14.19
CA GLU A 281 -2.38 8.68 -15.61
C GLU A 281 -1.74 7.58 -16.48
N TYR A 282 -0.76 6.86 -15.91
CA TYR A 282 0.04 5.82 -16.55
C TYR A 282 0.28 4.63 -15.60
N PRO A 283 0.79 3.50 -16.11
CA PRO A 283 1.16 2.34 -15.29
C PRO A 283 2.06 2.69 -14.10
N LEU A 284 1.63 2.24 -12.91
CA LEU A 284 2.38 2.36 -11.67
C LEU A 284 2.52 0.99 -11.00
N THR A 285 3.76 0.59 -10.76
CA THR A 285 4.10 -0.66 -10.08
C THR A 285 4.59 -0.37 -8.67
N ILE A 286 4.03 -1.08 -7.67
CA ILE A 286 4.50 -1.06 -6.29
C ILE A 286 4.97 -2.47 -5.94
N ALA A 287 6.26 -2.61 -5.68
CA ALA A 287 6.90 -3.87 -5.35
C ALA A 287 7.48 -3.82 -3.93
N ALA A 288 7.23 -4.87 -3.16
CA ALA A 288 7.90 -5.11 -1.88
C ALA A 288 9.21 -5.88 -2.14
N GLU A 289 10.35 -5.24 -1.89
CA GLU A 289 11.65 -5.89 -2.07
C GLU A 289 11.96 -6.81 -0.90
N GLN A 290 12.33 -8.07 -1.17
CA GLN A 290 12.67 -9.05 -0.13
C GLN A 290 14.12 -8.93 0.33
N GLU A 291 15.03 -8.56 -0.57
CA GLU A 291 16.44 -8.36 -0.26
C GLU A 291 16.76 -6.87 -0.02
N PRO A 292 17.70 -6.56 0.90
CA PRO A 292 18.18 -5.19 1.07
C PRO A 292 18.68 -4.61 -0.25
N PHE A 293 18.54 -3.30 -0.42
CA PHE A 293 19.03 -2.64 -1.62
C PHE A 293 20.56 -2.75 -1.71
N VAL A 294 21.05 -3.37 -2.79
CA VAL A 294 22.47 -3.46 -3.12
C VAL A 294 22.81 -2.41 -4.16
N LEU A 295 23.87 -1.66 -3.90
CA LEU A 295 24.35 -0.61 -4.79
C LEU A 295 25.23 -1.18 -5.91
N ALA A 296 25.48 -0.38 -6.94
CA ALA A 296 26.34 -0.78 -8.06
C ALA A 296 27.79 -1.13 -7.65
N ASP A 297 28.24 -0.64 -6.50
CA ASP A 297 29.55 -0.94 -5.90
C ASP A 297 29.53 -2.16 -4.95
N GLY A 298 28.38 -2.85 -4.84
CA GLY A 298 28.20 -4.04 -4.00
C GLY A 298 27.93 -3.73 -2.52
N GLN A 299 27.90 -2.46 -2.11
CA GLN A 299 27.54 -2.11 -0.74
C GLN A 299 26.05 -2.39 -0.47
N VAL A 300 25.77 -2.94 0.70
CA VAL A 300 24.41 -3.14 1.19
C VAL A 300 24.00 -1.89 1.98
N MET A 301 22.80 -1.39 1.71
CA MET A 301 22.27 -0.23 2.42
C MET A 301 22.02 -0.56 3.91
N ASP A 302 22.46 0.32 4.81
CA ASP A 302 22.28 0.14 6.25
C ASP A 302 20.83 0.43 6.69
N GLU A 303 20.07 -0.62 6.93
CA GLU A 303 18.68 -0.58 7.38
C GLU A 303 18.53 -0.72 8.92
N ALA A 304 19.61 -0.57 9.71
CA ALA A 304 19.61 -0.83 11.15
C ALA A 304 18.53 -0.04 11.93
N SER A 305 18.20 1.17 11.50
CA SER A 305 17.13 2.00 12.10
C SER A 305 15.72 1.39 11.97
N LEU A 306 15.55 0.44 11.05
CA LEU A 306 14.32 -0.29 10.74
C LEU A 306 14.32 -1.73 11.24
N ALA A 307 15.48 -2.26 11.70
CA ALA A 307 15.68 -3.67 12.08
C ALA A 307 14.77 -4.20 13.21
N ARG A 308 14.04 -3.32 13.92
CA ARG A 308 13.04 -3.72 14.94
C ARG A 308 11.69 -4.13 14.33
N LEU A 309 11.49 -3.95 13.01
CA LEU A 309 10.26 -4.31 12.33
C LEU A 309 10.34 -5.75 11.82
N PRO A 310 9.36 -6.62 12.17
CA PRO A 310 9.34 -8.00 11.71
C PRO A 310 9.04 -8.06 10.22
N ASP A 311 9.98 -8.66 9.47
CA ASP A 311 10.02 -8.93 8.04
C ASP A 311 9.86 -7.67 7.17
N GLY A 312 10.65 -7.54 6.10
CA GLY A 312 10.65 -6.41 5.15
C GLY A 312 9.32 -6.11 4.44
N VAL A 313 8.21 -6.65 4.93
CA VAL A 313 6.85 -6.57 4.42
C VAL A 313 6.39 -5.12 4.24
N VAL A 314 5.91 -4.85 3.04
CA VAL A 314 5.21 -3.63 2.70
C VAL A 314 3.71 -3.87 2.86
N ARG A 315 3.05 -3.02 3.64
CA ARG A 315 1.60 -3.13 3.92
C ARG A 315 0.86 -1.98 3.28
N MET A 316 -0.13 -2.27 2.43
CA MET A 316 -1.01 -1.25 1.87
C MET A 316 -2.15 -0.94 2.84
N MET A 317 -2.32 0.34 3.18
CA MET A 317 -3.33 0.84 4.10
C MET A 317 -4.58 1.34 3.38
N SER A 318 -4.45 2.01 2.25
CA SER A 318 -5.62 2.52 1.51
C SER A 318 -5.34 2.75 0.03
N LEU A 319 -6.30 2.34 -0.79
CA LEU A 319 -6.44 2.67 -2.22
C LEU A 319 -7.76 3.40 -2.51
N ARG A 320 -8.39 4.00 -1.48
CA ARG A 320 -9.69 4.67 -1.62
C ARG A 320 -9.58 5.85 -2.59
N GLY A 321 -10.48 5.93 -3.57
CA GLY A 321 -10.54 7.03 -4.53
C GLY A 321 -9.42 7.01 -5.57
N VAL A 322 -8.71 5.89 -5.70
CA VAL A 322 -7.70 5.64 -6.74
C VAL A 322 -8.36 4.93 -7.92
N ASP A 323 -7.88 5.19 -9.14
CA ASP A 323 -8.17 4.35 -10.31
C ASP A 323 -7.11 3.23 -10.42
N ALA A 324 -7.54 1.99 -10.26
CA ALA A 324 -6.65 0.82 -10.23
C ALA A 324 -6.40 0.21 -11.61
N ALA A 325 -6.92 0.79 -12.70
CA ALA A 325 -6.73 0.27 -14.07
C ALA A 325 -5.25 0.08 -14.48
N HIS A 326 -4.39 0.93 -13.92
CA HIS A 326 -2.96 0.98 -14.22
C HIS A 326 -2.07 0.58 -13.02
N LEU A 327 -2.67 0.01 -11.97
CA LEU A 327 -1.96 -0.32 -10.73
C LEU A 327 -1.52 -1.79 -10.72
N VAL A 328 -0.23 -2.01 -10.53
CA VAL A 328 0.37 -3.31 -10.27
C VAL A 328 0.91 -3.35 -8.84
N LEU A 329 0.52 -4.34 -8.06
CA LEU A 329 1.06 -4.61 -6.73
C LEU A 329 1.78 -5.96 -6.74
N ALA A 330 3.05 -5.98 -6.32
CA ALA A 330 3.87 -7.18 -6.25
C ALA A 330 4.36 -7.40 -4.82
N ASP A 331 4.06 -8.57 -4.25
CA ASP A 331 4.50 -8.99 -2.91
C ASP A 331 4.06 -8.07 -1.75
N VAL A 332 2.93 -7.37 -1.93
CA VAL A 332 2.38 -6.43 -0.94
C VAL A 332 1.32 -7.09 -0.05
N ASP A 333 1.35 -6.81 1.25
CA ASP A 333 0.31 -7.21 2.20
C ASP A 333 -0.90 -6.25 2.14
N LEU A 334 -2.06 -6.79 1.76
CA LEU A 334 -3.34 -6.09 1.62
C LEU A 334 -4.30 -6.39 2.79
N SER A 335 -3.85 -7.06 3.85
CA SER A 335 -4.69 -7.45 5.00
C SER A 335 -5.40 -6.28 5.69
N SER A 336 -4.78 -5.11 5.69
CA SER A 336 -5.31 -3.87 6.30
C SER A 336 -5.75 -2.83 5.25
N CYS A 337 -5.79 -3.20 3.97
CA CYS A 337 -6.04 -2.26 2.88
C CYS A 337 -7.51 -1.90 2.74
N LEU A 338 -7.80 -0.60 2.74
CA LEU A 338 -9.13 -0.05 2.41
C LEU A 338 -9.28 0.09 0.89
N LEU A 339 -10.21 -0.67 0.30
CA LEU A 339 -10.47 -0.77 -1.15
C LEU A 339 -11.83 -0.18 -1.57
N THR A 340 -12.68 0.17 -0.61
CA THR A 340 -13.98 0.77 -0.89
C THR A 340 -13.79 2.14 -1.54
N GLY A 341 -14.40 2.34 -2.71
CA GLY A 341 -14.28 3.59 -3.47
C GLY A 341 -13.10 3.62 -4.45
N THR A 342 -12.37 2.52 -4.62
CA THR A 342 -11.42 2.34 -5.72
C THR A 342 -12.17 2.14 -7.04
N VAL A 343 -11.77 2.85 -8.09
CA VAL A 343 -12.33 2.76 -9.45
C VAL A 343 -11.54 1.71 -10.24
N HIS A 344 -12.19 0.99 -11.15
CA HIS A 344 -11.59 -0.11 -11.94
C HIS A 344 -10.81 -1.14 -11.11
N LEU A 345 -11.27 -1.43 -9.89
CA LEU A 345 -10.62 -2.43 -9.02
C LEU A 345 -10.58 -3.83 -9.67
N ASP A 346 -11.44 -4.09 -10.66
CA ASP A 346 -11.41 -5.33 -11.44
C ASP A 346 -10.22 -5.45 -12.39
N GLN A 347 -9.50 -4.35 -12.65
CA GLN A 347 -8.34 -4.30 -13.53
C GLN A 347 -7.00 -4.26 -12.77
N ILE A 348 -7.03 -4.26 -11.43
CA ILE A 348 -5.82 -4.29 -10.61
C ILE A 348 -5.02 -5.57 -10.89
N ARG A 349 -3.70 -5.44 -11.01
CA ARG A 349 -2.80 -6.59 -11.14
C ARG A 349 -2.13 -6.89 -9.81
N LEU A 350 -2.31 -8.12 -9.34
CA LEU A 350 -1.69 -8.61 -8.12
C LEU A 350 -0.71 -9.72 -8.51
N GLU A 351 0.58 -9.44 -8.31
CA GLU A 351 1.68 -10.32 -8.66
C GLU A 351 2.41 -10.82 -7.40
N GLY A 352 3.10 -11.95 -7.51
CA GLY A 352 3.82 -12.56 -6.38
C GLY A 352 2.90 -12.97 -5.22
N THR A 353 3.34 -12.69 -3.99
CA THR A 353 2.77 -13.17 -2.73
C THR A 353 1.84 -12.17 -2.05
N CYS A 354 0.98 -11.48 -2.83
CA CYS A 354 0.00 -10.55 -2.28
C CYS A 354 -0.96 -11.25 -1.30
N SER A 355 -0.96 -10.81 -0.04
CA SER A 355 -1.72 -11.43 1.06
C SER A 355 -2.95 -10.61 1.46
N PHE A 356 -3.97 -11.29 1.95
CA PHE A 356 -5.19 -10.67 2.50
C PHE A 356 -5.42 -11.25 3.89
N ASP A 357 -6.20 -10.56 4.70
CA ASP A 357 -6.61 -11.09 6.00
C ASP A 357 -7.56 -12.29 5.81
N THR A 358 -7.78 -13.04 6.87
CA THR A 358 -8.65 -14.22 6.86
C THR A 358 -9.69 -14.15 7.97
N VAL A 359 -10.78 -14.89 7.78
CA VAL A 359 -11.80 -15.01 8.83
C VAL A 359 -11.18 -15.54 10.14
N PRO A 360 -11.73 -15.16 11.31
CA PRO A 360 -11.29 -15.69 12.59
C PRO A 360 -11.27 -17.23 12.58
N SER A 361 -10.13 -17.78 13.01
CA SER A 361 -9.91 -19.23 13.02
C SER A 361 -10.43 -19.87 14.30
N GLY A 362 -10.88 -21.12 14.19
CA GLY A 362 -11.33 -21.92 15.33
C GLY A 362 -12.83 -21.86 15.58
N THR A 363 -13.23 -22.47 16.70
CA THR A 363 -14.62 -22.57 17.13
C THR A 363 -14.94 -21.43 18.07
N HIS A 364 -15.87 -20.57 17.66
CA HIS A 364 -16.29 -19.44 18.49
C HIS A 364 -17.68 -19.69 19.07
N ARG A 365 -18.02 -18.95 20.14
CA ARG A 365 -19.35 -18.99 20.76
C ARG A 365 -20.03 -17.64 20.60
N ARG A 366 -21.28 -17.65 20.11
CA ARG A 366 -22.19 -16.50 20.13
C ARG A 366 -23.30 -16.83 21.12
N GLY A 367 -23.13 -16.41 22.38
CA GLY A 367 -23.95 -16.91 23.49
C GLY A 367 -23.76 -18.42 23.64
N TRP A 368 -24.85 -19.18 23.63
CA TRP A 368 -24.83 -20.64 23.75
C TRP A 368 -24.56 -21.38 22.43
N ARG A 369 -24.59 -20.70 21.27
CA ARG A 369 -24.49 -21.36 19.96
C ARG A 369 -23.03 -21.37 19.45
N PRO A 370 -22.48 -22.53 19.06
CA PRO A 370 -21.19 -22.58 18.39
C PRO A 370 -21.28 -21.99 16.99
N VAL A 371 -20.30 -21.17 16.61
CA VAL A 371 -20.19 -20.52 15.30
C VAL A 371 -18.88 -20.93 14.65
N TRP A 372 -18.98 -21.39 13.41
CA TRP A 372 -17.85 -21.82 12.60
C TRP A 372 -17.80 -20.95 11.34
N PHE A 373 -16.65 -20.30 11.10
CA PHE A 373 -16.44 -19.56 9.87
C PHE A 373 -15.77 -20.44 8.82
N THR A 374 -16.20 -20.26 7.57
CA THR A 374 -15.55 -20.86 6.42
C THR A 374 -14.23 -20.14 6.20
N ARG A 375 -13.09 -20.82 6.36
CA ARG A 375 -11.76 -20.28 6.01
C ARG A 375 -11.80 -19.74 4.57
N ARG A 376 -11.46 -18.46 4.44
CA ARG A 376 -11.39 -17.68 3.19
C ARG A 376 -10.62 -16.39 3.44
N ARG A 377 -10.12 -15.78 2.36
CA ARG A 377 -9.63 -14.39 2.36
C ARG A 377 -10.77 -13.39 2.60
N THR A 378 -10.48 -12.32 3.32
CA THR A 378 -11.44 -11.26 3.67
C THR A 378 -10.83 -9.88 3.52
N LEU A 379 -11.69 -8.90 3.23
CA LEU A 379 -11.32 -7.49 3.13
C LEU A 379 -11.22 -6.86 4.53
N ALA A 380 -10.31 -5.90 4.70
CA ALA A 380 -10.14 -5.15 5.94
C ALA A 380 -11.47 -4.50 6.39
N GLU A 381 -12.22 -3.93 5.45
CA GLU A 381 -13.52 -3.31 5.78
C GLU A 381 -14.59 -4.32 6.21
N GLU A 382 -14.50 -5.59 5.80
CA GLU A 382 -15.38 -6.62 6.36
C GLU A 382 -15.05 -6.88 7.83
N HIS A 383 -13.76 -6.92 8.19
CA HIS A 383 -13.33 -7.07 9.58
C HIS A 383 -13.91 -5.93 10.42
N HIS A 384 -13.73 -4.70 9.94
CA HIS A 384 -14.25 -3.50 10.59
C HIS A 384 -15.77 -3.54 10.77
N TRP A 385 -16.51 -3.92 9.73
CA TRP A 385 -17.96 -4.03 9.76
C TRP A 385 -18.45 -5.11 10.74
N ARG A 386 -17.80 -6.27 10.77
CA ARG A 386 -18.17 -7.38 11.67
C ARG A 386 -17.80 -7.11 13.12
N ALA A 387 -16.66 -6.46 13.36
CA ALA A 387 -16.21 -6.07 14.69
C ALA A 387 -17.24 -5.17 15.38
N ARG A 388 -17.93 -4.32 14.62
CA ARG A 388 -18.98 -3.39 15.11
C ARG A 388 -20.35 -4.05 15.32
N GLN A 389 -20.56 -5.29 14.91
CA GLN A 389 -21.88 -5.94 15.08
C GLN A 389 -22.15 -6.25 16.56
N PRO A 390 -23.40 -6.12 17.05
CA PRO A 390 -23.75 -6.42 18.45
C PRO A 390 -23.42 -7.86 18.90
N ALA A 391 -23.19 -8.75 17.94
CA ALA A 391 -22.78 -10.12 18.19
C ALA A 391 -21.49 -10.48 17.44
N SER A 392 -20.56 -9.54 17.45
CA SER A 392 -19.19 -9.74 17.01
C SER A 392 -18.54 -10.88 17.79
N VAL A 393 -17.61 -11.55 17.13
CA VAL A 393 -16.83 -12.67 17.66
C VAL A 393 -15.38 -12.20 17.80
N PRO A 394 -14.63 -12.60 18.85
CA PRO A 394 -13.21 -12.28 18.96
C PRO A 394 -12.42 -12.72 17.72
N GLY A 395 -11.54 -11.86 17.23
CA GLY A 395 -10.70 -12.10 16.05
C GLY A 395 -11.04 -11.27 14.81
N TRP A 396 -12.16 -10.54 14.81
CA TRP A 396 -12.40 -9.50 13.79
C TRP A 396 -11.68 -8.21 14.18
N ASN A 397 -10.87 -7.67 13.27
CA ASN A 397 -10.14 -6.43 13.50
C ASN A 397 -11.09 -5.24 13.53
N ALA A 398 -11.00 -4.42 14.59
CA ALA A 398 -11.81 -3.22 14.72
C ALA A 398 -11.20 -2.07 13.91
N ALA A 399 -12.06 -1.32 13.20
CA ALA A 399 -11.61 -0.10 12.52
C ALA A 399 -11.11 0.93 13.54
N MET A 400 -10.10 1.71 13.14
CA MET A 400 -9.81 2.97 13.82
C MET A 400 -11.06 3.88 13.80
N PRO A 401 -11.26 4.74 14.82
CA PRO A 401 -12.48 5.54 14.98
C PRO A 401 -12.89 6.37 13.76
N ASP A 402 -11.92 6.80 12.96
CA ASP A 402 -12.10 7.75 11.84
C ASP A 402 -12.42 7.10 10.48
N ILE A 403 -12.48 5.76 10.43
CA ILE A 403 -12.80 5.05 9.19
C ILE A 403 -14.32 4.97 9.04
N GLY A 404 -14.82 5.62 7.99
CA GLY A 404 -16.24 5.70 7.62
C GLY A 404 -16.95 4.33 7.60
N HIS A 405 -18.28 4.38 7.70
CA HIS A 405 -19.11 3.18 7.85
C HIS A 405 -19.35 2.50 6.49
N VAL A 406 -18.70 1.36 6.27
CA VAL A 406 -18.94 0.52 5.09
C VAL A 406 -19.85 -0.64 5.47
N GLY A 407 -20.95 -0.81 4.72
CA GLY A 407 -21.91 -1.88 4.92
C GLY A 407 -21.80 -2.97 3.85
N PRO A 408 -22.60 -4.05 3.98
CA PRO A 408 -22.58 -5.17 3.03
C PRO A 408 -22.91 -4.75 1.58
N ALA A 409 -23.77 -3.75 1.39
CA ALA A 409 -24.14 -3.24 0.07
C ALA A 409 -22.94 -2.63 -0.68
N GLN A 410 -22.03 -1.96 0.04
CA GLN A 410 -20.81 -1.38 -0.52
C GLN A 410 -19.68 -2.41 -0.68
N LEU A 411 -19.62 -3.42 0.19
CA LEU A 411 -18.60 -4.48 0.11
C LEU A 411 -18.84 -5.47 -1.02
N ALA A 412 -20.10 -5.76 -1.37
CA ALA A 412 -20.41 -6.75 -2.40
C ALA A 412 -19.81 -6.40 -3.79
N PRO A 413 -19.89 -5.14 -4.27
CA PRO A 413 -19.19 -4.72 -5.50
C PRO A 413 -17.66 -4.86 -5.42
N VAL A 414 -17.05 -4.55 -4.26
CA VAL A 414 -15.59 -4.68 -4.07
C VAL A 414 -15.16 -6.15 -4.18
N TYR A 415 -15.88 -7.05 -3.53
CA TYR A 415 -15.67 -8.49 -3.66
C TYR A 415 -15.82 -8.99 -5.11
N ARG A 416 -16.83 -8.47 -5.83
CA ARG A 416 -17.06 -8.83 -7.24
C ARG A 416 -15.92 -8.35 -8.14
N ALA A 417 -15.44 -7.13 -7.94
CA ALA A 417 -14.33 -6.57 -8.71
C ALA A 417 -13.05 -7.38 -8.50
N LEU A 418 -12.69 -7.67 -7.24
CA LEU A 418 -11.54 -8.52 -6.93
C LEU A 418 -11.69 -9.94 -7.46
N ARG A 419 -12.88 -10.53 -7.39
CA ARG A 419 -13.12 -11.84 -8.01
C ARG A 419 -12.75 -11.79 -9.50
N LYS A 420 -13.24 -10.78 -10.23
CA LYS A 420 -12.96 -10.63 -11.66
C LYS A 420 -11.46 -10.46 -11.93
N ALA A 421 -10.75 -9.64 -11.15
CA ALA A 421 -9.29 -9.49 -11.26
C ALA A 421 -8.53 -10.84 -11.07
N PHE A 422 -8.98 -11.66 -10.12
CA PHE A 422 -8.41 -13.00 -9.91
C PHE A 422 -8.78 -13.99 -11.02
N GLU A 423 -9.99 -13.91 -11.58
CA GLU A 423 -10.40 -14.72 -12.74
C GLU A 423 -9.57 -14.35 -13.99
N ASP A 424 -9.38 -13.05 -14.24
CA ASP A 424 -8.60 -12.52 -15.37
C ASP A 424 -7.10 -12.91 -15.28
N SER A 425 -6.56 -13.04 -14.06
CA SER A 425 -5.21 -13.55 -13.80
C SER A 425 -5.11 -15.09 -13.73
N LYS A 426 -6.20 -15.81 -14.03
CA LYS A 426 -6.30 -17.29 -13.95
C LYS A 426 -6.06 -17.87 -12.55
N ASN A 427 -6.25 -17.08 -11.50
CA ASN A 427 -6.18 -17.51 -10.11
C ASN A 427 -7.57 -17.91 -9.59
N GLU A 428 -8.06 -19.03 -10.10
CA GLU A 428 -9.36 -19.63 -9.76
C GLU A 428 -9.54 -19.93 -8.24
N PRO A 429 -8.51 -20.43 -7.50
CA PRO A 429 -8.65 -20.64 -6.06
C PRO A 429 -8.91 -19.35 -5.30
N GLY A 430 -8.20 -18.26 -5.63
CA GLY A 430 -8.36 -16.96 -5.01
C GLY A 430 -9.71 -16.32 -5.37
N ALA A 431 -10.13 -16.40 -6.64
CA ALA A 431 -11.43 -15.91 -7.09
C ALA A 431 -12.60 -16.53 -6.30
N ALA A 432 -12.52 -17.82 -5.97
CA ALA A 432 -13.56 -18.51 -5.22
C ALA A 432 -13.76 -17.97 -3.79
N ASP A 433 -12.69 -17.52 -3.12
CA ASP A 433 -12.79 -16.90 -1.80
C ASP A 433 -13.55 -15.57 -1.87
N PHE A 434 -13.25 -14.74 -2.88
CA PHE A 434 -13.94 -13.47 -3.12
C PHE A 434 -15.39 -13.66 -3.60
N TYR A 435 -15.67 -14.72 -4.36
CA TYR A 435 -17.05 -15.11 -4.70
C TYR A 435 -17.87 -15.46 -3.45
N TYR A 436 -17.32 -16.26 -2.54
CA TYR A 436 -17.96 -16.54 -1.25
C TYR A 436 -18.15 -15.23 -0.47
N GLY A 437 -17.13 -14.34 -0.54
CA GLY A 437 -17.15 -12.91 -0.17
C GLY A 437 -18.44 -12.21 -0.51
N GLU A 438 -18.63 -12.03 -1.81
CA GLU A 438 -19.75 -11.36 -2.43
C GLU A 438 -21.09 -11.95 -1.99
N MET A 439 -21.25 -13.28 -2.08
CA MET A 439 -22.51 -13.94 -1.74
C MET A 439 -22.89 -13.77 -0.27
N GLU A 440 -21.91 -13.80 0.64
CA GLU A 440 -22.18 -13.53 2.05
C GLU A 440 -22.60 -12.08 2.29
N MET A 441 -21.99 -11.11 1.61
CA MET A 441 -22.39 -9.70 1.72
C MET A 441 -23.81 -9.49 1.18
N ARG A 442 -24.15 -10.06 0.02
CA ARG A 442 -25.51 -10.00 -0.55
C ARG A 442 -26.58 -10.63 0.35
N ARG A 443 -26.24 -11.75 1.01
CA ARG A 443 -27.14 -12.41 1.96
C ARG A 443 -27.41 -11.54 3.20
N ARG A 444 -26.40 -10.76 3.63
CA ARG A 444 -26.46 -9.94 4.84
C ARG A 444 -26.88 -8.50 4.61
N ASP A 445 -26.86 -8.04 3.37
CA ASP A 445 -27.47 -6.78 2.97
C ASP A 445 -28.97 -6.79 3.33
N ARG A 446 -29.45 -5.71 3.92
CA ARG A 446 -30.87 -5.55 4.30
C ARG A 446 -31.56 -4.47 3.49
N ASN A 447 -30.79 -3.66 2.76
CA ASN A 447 -31.26 -2.46 2.08
C ASN A 447 -31.32 -2.67 0.57
N GLY A 448 -30.30 -3.33 -0.03
CA GLY A 448 -30.22 -3.52 -1.48
C GLY A 448 -30.81 -4.84 -1.99
N THR A 449 -30.77 -5.92 -1.21
CA THR A 449 -31.25 -7.24 -1.64
C THR A 449 -32.66 -7.58 -1.13
N THR A 450 -33.51 -8.08 -2.02
CA THR A 450 -34.91 -8.42 -1.67
C THR A 450 -34.98 -9.58 -0.67
N ARG A 451 -36.10 -9.69 0.08
CA ARG A 451 -36.31 -10.80 1.03
C ARG A 451 -36.25 -12.16 0.33
N ALA A 452 -36.81 -12.27 -0.87
CA ALA A 452 -36.83 -13.50 -1.67
C ALA A 452 -35.41 -13.93 -2.08
N GLU A 453 -34.61 -12.99 -2.62
CA GLU A 453 -33.22 -13.27 -2.98
C GLU A 453 -32.38 -13.69 -1.78
N ARG A 454 -32.57 -13.05 -0.62
CA ARG A 454 -31.86 -13.44 0.60
C ARG A 454 -32.26 -14.82 1.09
N GLY A 455 -33.54 -15.18 0.97
CA GLY A 455 -34.03 -16.54 1.24
C GLY A 455 -33.35 -17.57 0.34
N LEU A 456 -33.27 -17.29 -0.96
CA LEU A 456 -32.59 -18.14 -1.95
C LEU A 456 -31.10 -18.27 -1.64
N LEU A 457 -30.40 -17.16 -1.36
CA LEU A 457 -28.99 -17.18 -0.96
C LEU A 457 -28.77 -17.94 0.35
N HIS A 458 -29.72 -17.86 1.28
CA HIS A 458 -29.66 -18.63 2.52
C HIS A 458 -29.78 -20.14 2.26
N GLY A 459 -30.73 -20.56 1.43
CA GLY A 459 -30.87 -21.95 1.00
C GLY A 459 -29.63 -22.45 0.25
N TYR A 460 -29.13 -21.67 -0.71
CA TYR A 460 -27.93 -22.02 -1.48
C TYR A 460 -26.67 -22.14 -0.60
N TRP A 461 -26.51 -21.25 0.39
CA TRP A 461 -25.46 -21.39 1.40
C TRP A 461 -25.62 -22.66 2.23
N MET A 462 -26.85 -22.96 2.68
CA MET A 462 -27.13 -24.07 3.57
C MET A 462 -26.86 -25.42 2.90
N LEU A 463 -27.28 -25.54 1.63
CA LEU A 463 -27.19 -26.77 0.84
C LEU A 463 -25.78 -27.05 0.32
N SER A 464 -25.09 -26.05 -0.24
CA SER A 464 -23.82 -26.28 -0.96
C SER A 464 -22.69 -25.31 -0.62
N GLY A 465 -22.91 -24.38 0.33
CA GLY A 465 -21.95 -23.33 0.63
C GLY A 465 -21.66 -22.44 -0.59
N TYR A 466 -22.72 -22.05 -1.30
CA TYR A 466 -22.66 -21.34 -2.58
C TYR A 466 -22.00 -22.15 -3.71
N GLY A 467 -22.21 -23.46 -3.76
CA GLY A 467 -21.66 -24.33 -4.81
C GLY A 467 -20.15 -24.52 -4.73
N LEU A 468 -19.51 -24.21 -3.60
CA LEU A 468 -18.07 -24.40 -3.38
C LEU A 468 -17.74 -25.57 -2.45
N ARG A 469 -18.74 -26.19 -1.81
CA ARG A 469 -18.52 -27.24 -0.80
C ARG A 469 -19.32 -28.51 -1.10
N ALA A 470 -18.67 -29.44 -1.80
CA ALA A 470 -19.23 -30.75 -2.11
C ALA A 470 -19.63 -31.54 -0.85
N SER A 471 -18.87 -31.44 0.24
CA SER A 471 -19.17 -32.14 1.49
C SER A 471 -20.52 -31.76 2.11
N ARG A 472 -20.94 -30.49 1.98
CA ARG A 472 -22.27 -30.06 2.46
C ARG A 472 -23.38 -30.63 1.58
N ALA A 473 -23.20 -30.58 0.27
CA ALA A 473 -24.17 -31.12 -0.68
C ALA A 473 -24.32 -32.64 -0.54
N LEU A 474 -23.21 -33.37 -0.41
CA LEU A 474 -23.19 -34.82 -0.15
C LEU A 474 -23.79 -35.18 1.22
N GLY A 475 -23.55 -34.37 2.25
CA GLY A 475 -24.18 -34.55 3.56
C GLY A 475 -25.71 -34.39 3.50
N TRP A 476 -26.20 -33.38 2.78
CA TRP A 476 -27.63 -33.20 2.53
C TRP A 476 -28.21 -34.32 1.67
N LEU A 477 -27.46 -34.81 0.69
CA LEU A 477 -27.86 -35.95 -0.13
C LEU A 477 -28.03 -37.20 0.74
N ALA A 478 -27.05 -37.51 1.59
CA ALA A 478 -27.13 -38.64 2.50
C ALA A 478 -28.30 -38.51 3.49
N ALA A 479 -28.54 -37.31 4.01
CA ALA A 479 -29.68 -37.05 4.91
C ALA A 479 -31.03 -37.19 4.19
N ALA A 480 -31.15 -36.66 2.96
CA ALA A 480 -32.35 -36.79 2.14
C ALA A 480 -32.63 -38.26 1.83
N MET A 481 -31.62 -39.01 1.38
CA MET A 481 -31.74 -40.45 1.13
C MET A 481 -32.15 -41.21 2.39
N LEU A 482 -31.58 -40.90 3.55
CA LEU A 482 -31.96 -41.53 4.82
C LEU A 482 -33.43 -41.26 5.17
N VAL A 483 -33.90 -40.03 4.97
CA VAL A 483 -35.31 -39.66 5.17
C VAL A 483 -36.21 -40.41 4.19
N THR A 484 -35.86 -40.47 2.90
CA THR A 484 -36.59 -41.23 1.88
C THR A 484 -36.68 -42.71 2.26
N ILE A 485 -35.58 -43.33 2.70
CA ILE A 485 -35.54 -44.72 3.15
C ILE A 485 -36.48 -44.94 4.34
N VAL A 486 -36.42 -44.09 5.36
CA VAL A 486 -37.29 -44.19 6.56
C VAL A 486 -38.77 -44.06 6.18
N LEU A 487 -39.10 -43.12 5.29
CA LEU A 487 -40.47 -42.91 4.80
C LEU A 487 -40.96 -44.09 3.95
N LEU A 488 -40.11 -44.66 3.09
CA LEU A 488 -40.43 -45.84 2.29
C LEU A 488 -40.64 -47.08 3.16
N MET A 489 -39.80 -47.29 4.18
CA MET A 489 -39.96 -48.40 5.13
C MET A 489 -41.27 -48.28 5.91
N GLY A 490 -41.61 -47.07 6.38
CA GLY A 490 -42.82 -46.82 7.15
C GLY A 490 -44.12 -46.83 6.34
N LEU A 491 -44.11 -46.23 5.15
CA LEU A 491 -45.33 -45.87 4.41
C LEU A 491 -45.32 -46.26 2.92
N GLY A 492 -44.14 -46.50 2.33
CA GLY A 492 -43.99 -46.62 0.88
C GLY A 492 -43.94 -48.03 0.31
N LEU A 493 -43.43 -49.00 1.07
CA LEU A 493 -43.31 -50.39 0.62
C LEU A 493 -44.56 -51.20 1.00
N PRO A 494 -45.19 -51.94 0.07
CA PRO A 494 -46.33 -52.77 0.39
C PRO A 494 -45.96 -53.94 1.32
N LYS A 495 -46.97 -54.53 1.96
CA LYS A 495 -46.82 -55.72 2.81
C LYS A 495 -46.42 -56.95 2.00
N ASP A 496 -47.05 -57.13 0.85
CA ASP A 496 -46.81 -58.22 -0.11
C ASP A 496 -46.63 -57.64 -1.52
N THR A 497 -45.81 -58.27 -2.36
CA THR A 497 -45.81 -57.96 -3.80
C THR A 497 -47.21 -58.23 -4.37
N PRO A 498 -47.86 -57.26 -5.02
CA PRO A 498 -49.22 -57.43 -5.52
C PRO A 498 -49.23 -58.60 -6.52
N LYS A 499 -50.02 -59.63 -6.20
CA LYS A 499 -50.16 -60.80 -7.05
C LYS A 499 -50.92 -60.38 -8.30
N GLN A 500 -50.34 -60.64 -9.47
CA GLN A 500 -51.05 -60.52 -10.74
C GLN A 500 -51.90 -61.77 -10.92
N GLU A 501 -53.22 -61.62 -10.80
CA GLU A 501 -54.15 -62.70 -11.08
C GLU A 501 -54.65 -62.54 -12.52
N ALA A 502 -54.33 -63.51 -13.36
CA ALA A 502 -54.80 -63.55 -14.75
C ALA A 502 -56.05 -64.43 -14.80
N THR A 503 -57.23 -63.81 -14.76
CA THR A 503 -58.50 -64.52 -14.96
C THR A 503 -58.84 -64.56 -16.44
N GLY A 504 -59.07 -65.75 -16.98
CA GLY A 504 -59.40 -65.94 -18.39
C GLY A 504 -60.74 -66.66 -18.54
N THR A 505 -61.65 -66.10 -19.36
CA THR A 505 -62.90 -66.77 -19.74
C THR A 505 -62.70 -67.56 -21.03
N VAL A 506 -62.92 -68.88 -20.99
CA VAL A 506 -62.84 -69.77 -22.17
C VAL A 506 -64.25 -70.00 -22.74
N PRO A 507 -64.55 -69.60 -23.99
CA PRO A 507 -65.85 -69.87 -24.61
C PRO A 507 -66.05 -71.37 -24.90
N PRO A 508 -67.27 -71.93 -24.71
CA PRO A 508 -67.57 -73.31 -25.06
C PRO A 508 -67.61 -73.44 -26.59
N GLY A 509 -66.61 -74.10 -27.17
CA GLY A 509 -66.46 -74.30 -28.61
C GLY A 509 -65.06 -74.02 -29.17
N GLY A 510 -64.15 -73.45 -28.35
CA GLY A 510 -62.78 -73.14 -28.76
C GLY A 510 -62.70 -71.85 -29.56
N GLY A 511 -61.94 -70.89 -29.05
CA GLY A 511 -61.80 -69.54 -29.61
C GLY A 511 -60.91 -68.66 -28.74
N LYS A 512 -60.69 -67.42 -29.19
CA LYS A 512 -59.75 -66.45 -28.61
C LYS A 512 -59.97 -66.28 -27.10
N VAL A 513 -58.95 -66.65 -26.30
CA VAL A 513 -58.96 -66.48 -24.83
C VAL A 513 -58.59 -65.04 -24.50
N THR A 514 -59.46 -64.35 -23.77
CA THR A 514 -59.20 -63.00 -23.27
C THR A 514 -58.78 -63.13 -21.82
N PHE A 515 -57.57 -62.66 -21.49
CA PHE A 515 -57.08 -62.60 -20.12
C PHE A 515 -57.28 -61.18 -19.59
N GLU A 516 -57.98 -61.06 -18.46
CA GLU A 516 -58.04 -59.84 -17.68
C GLU A 516 -57.01 -59.99 -16.55
N ILE A 517 -56.01 -59.11 -16.54
CA ILE A 517 -54.95 -59.11 -15.52
C ILE A 517 -55.32 -58.04 -14.50
N ASP A 518 -55.94 -58.46 -13.41
CA ASP A 518 -56.22 -57.57 -12.30
C ASP A 518 -55.02 -57.50 -11.35
N LYS A 519 -54.61 -56.26 -11.03
CA LYS A 519 -53.55 -55.98 -10.07
C LYS A 519 -54.17 -55.34 -8.84
N THR A 520 -54.06 -56.02 -7.71
CA THR A 520 -54.53 -55.49 -6.42
C THR A 520 -53.69 -54.30 -5.97
N ASP A 521 -54.35 -53.26 -5.44
CA ASP A 521 -53.65 -52.06 -4.98
C ASP A 521 -52.73 -52.37 -3.79
N PRO A 522 -51.45 -51.94 -3.84
CA PRO A 522 -50.47 -52.21 -2.79
C PRO A 522 -50.89 -51.58 -1.45
N GLN A 523 -51.10 -52.43 -0.42
CA GLN A 523 -51.46 -51.99 0.94
C GLN A 523 -50.27 -51.99 1.90
N ASN A 524 -50.26 -51.00 2.79
CA ASN A 524 -49.18 -50.80 3.75
C ASN A 524 -49.34 -51.71 4.98
N PRO A 525 -48.25 -52.26 5.58
CA PRO A 525 -48.37 -53.15 6.73
C PRO A 525 -48.87 -52.46 7.99
N THR A 526 -49.62 -53.20 8.81
CA THR A 526 -50.13 -52.76 10.12
C THR A 526 -49.14 -52.97 11.29
N SER A 527 -48.17 -53.88 11.17
CA SER A 527 -47.07 -54.14 12.12
C SER A 527 -45.74 -54.39 11.38
N ASP A 528 -44.59 -54.36 12.09
CA ASP A 528 -43.24 -54.64 11.56
C ASP A 528 -42.77 -53.79 10.36
N ARG A 529 -42.95 -52.47 10.49
CA ARG A 529 -42.58 -51.51 9.42
C ARG A 529 -41.07 -51.29 9.27
N PHE A 530 -40.27 -51.62 10.30
CA PHE A 530 -38.83 -51.38 10.33
C PHE A 530 -38.02 -52.68 10.43
N THR A 531 -37.86 -53.38 9.31
CA THR A 531 -37.09 -54.63 9.21
C THR A 531 -35.92 -54.50 8.23
N GLY A 532 -34.91 -55.36 8.35
CA GLY A 532 -33.74 -55.36 7.47
C GLY A 532 -34.07 -55.55 5.98
N GLU A 533 -35.01 -56.43 5.66
CA GLU A 533 -35.46 -56.66 4.27
C GLU A 533 -36.15 -55.43 3.66
N ARG A 534 -36.95 -54.70 4.45
CA ARG A 534 -37.59 -53.46 3.99
C ARG A 534 -36.56 -52.34 3.83
N PHE A 535 -35.53 -52.31 4.66
CA PHE A 535 -34.40 -51.39 4.49
C PHE A 535 -33.68 -51.63 3.18
N GLU A 536 -33.35 -52.89 2.85
CA GLU A 536 -32.66 -53.22 1.59
C GLU A 536 -33.51 -52.86 0.36
N LYS A 537 -34.82 -53.16 0.39
CA LYS A 537 -35.76 -52.72 -0.66
C LYS A 537 -35.84 -51.20 -0.78
N ALA A 538 -36.00 -50.48 0.33
CA ALA A 538 -36.06 -49.02 0.34
C ALA A 538 -34.75 -48.38 -0.12
N LEU A 539 -33.61 -48.94 0.27
CA LEU A 539 -32.28 -48.51 -0.16
C LEU A 539 -32.11 -48.69 -1.67
N ASN A 540 -32.50 -49.86 -2.21
CA ASN A 540 -32.45 -50.12 -3.65
C ASN A 540 -33.38 -49.19 -4.44
N VAL A 541 -34.60 -48.93 -3.96
CA VAL A 541 -35.50 -47.95 -4.57
C VAL A 541 -34.87 -46.55 -4.57
N THR A 542 -34.34 -46.11 -3.43
CA THR A 542 -33.74 -44.78 -3.26
C THR A 542 -32.50 -44.63 -4.16
N LEU A 543 -31.54 -45.56 -4.10
CA LEU A 543 -30.35 -45.54 -4.95
C LEU A 543 -30.69 -45.57 -6.44
N ASN A 544 -31.62 -46.44 -6.83
CA ASN A 544 -32.06 -46.48 -8.21
C ASN A 544 -32.76 -45.19 -8.60
N SER A 545 -33.53 -44.53 -7.75
CA SER A 545 -34.17 -43.25 -8.09
C SER A 545 -33.19 -42.07 -8.22
N VAL A 546 -32.07 -42.09 -7.49
CA VAL A 546 -31.00 -41.09 -7.61
C VAL A 546 -30.24 -41.21 -8.93
N VAL A 547 -29.95 -42.45 -9.35
CA VAL A 547 -29.05 -42.74 -10.48
C VAL A 547 -29.80 -43.12 -11.76
N PHE A 548 -30.93 -43.80 -11.63
CA PHE A 548 -31.73 -44.38 -12.71
C PHE A 548 -33.19 -43.84 -12.67
N ARG A 549 -33.84 -43.74 -13.82
CA ARG A 549 -35.17 -43.10 -13.91
C ARG A 549 -36.34 -43.95 -13.40
N SER A 550 -36.12 -45.21 -13.01
CA SER A 550 -37.19 -46.09 -12.53
C SER A 550 -36.69 -47.11 -11.52
N SER A 551 -37.33 -47.20 -10.36
CA SER A 551 -37.31 -48.42 -9.55
C SER A 551 -38.36 -49.38 -10.11
N SER A 552 -38.00 -50.65 -10.36
CA SER A 552 -38.93 -51.69 -10.82
C SER A 552 -39.78 -52.28 -9.68
N GLN A 553 -39.97 -51.51 -8.60
CA GLN A 553 -40.64 -51.96 -7.39
C GLN A 553 -42.06 -51.40 -7.32
N ASP A 554 -43.00 -52.24 -6.92
CA ASP A 554 -44.37 -51.81 -6.67
C ASP A 554 -44.43 -51.05 -5.34
N LEU A 555 -44.82 -49.77 -5.40
CA LEU A 555 -44.92 -48.86 -4.27
C LEU A 555 -46.38 -48.56 -3.95
N THR A 556 -46.67 -48.27 -2.68
CA THR A 556 -47.97 -47.69 -2.30
C THR A 556 -48.11 -46.29 -2.91
N THR A 557 -49.33 -45.75 -3.00
CA THR A 557 -49.55 -44.38 -3.51
C THR A 557 -48.68 -43.33 -2.79
N ILE A 558 -48.54 -43.48 -1.47
CA ILE A 558 -47.69 -42.61 -0.64
C ILE A 558 -46.20 -42.85 -0.96
N GLY A 559 -45.80 -44.10 -1.17
CA GLY A 559 -44.45 -44.46 -1.63
C GLY A 559 -44.09 -43.85 -2.97
N THR A 560 -45.04 -43.82 -3.92
CA THR A 560 -44.87 -43.17 -5.22
C THR A 560 -44.61 -41.66 -5.07
N TYR A 561 -45.33 -40.97 -4.18
CA TYR A 561 -45.07 -39.55 -3.92
C TYR A 561 -43.69 -39.31 -3.28
N PHE A 562 -43.23 -40.18 -2.38
CA PHE A 562 -41.87 -40.07 -1.82
C PHE A 562 -40.79 -40.34 -2.85
N GLU A 563 -40.97 -41.34 -3.72
CA GLU A 563 -40.07 -41.60 -4.84
C GLU A 563 -40.03 -40.41 -5.81
N MET A 564 -41.19 -39.83 -6.17
CA MET A 564 -41.26 -38.62 -7.00
C MET A 564 -40.50 -37.45 -6.37
N GLY A 565 -40.62 -37.26 -5.06
CA GLY A 565 -39.89 -36.22 -4.32
C GLY A 565 -38.37 -36.43 -4.36
N SER A 566 -37.91 -37.66 -4.12
CA SER A 566 -36.48 -38.03 -4.20
C SER A 566 -35.91 -37.82 -5.61
N ARG A 567 -36.66 -38.18 -6.66
CA ARG A 567 -36.27 -37.98 -8.07
C ARG A 567 -36.03 -36.51 -8.45
N LEU A 568 -36.53 -35.56 -7.67
CA LEU A 568 -36.27 -34.13 -7.86
C LEU A 568 -35.12 -33.65 -6.97
N THR A 569 -35.18 -33.94 -5.68
CA THR A 569 -34.30 -33.32 -4.68
C THR A 569 -32.89 -33.91 -4.68
N GLU A 570 -32.78 -35.24 -4.79
CA GLU A 570 -31.50 -35.95 -4.67
C GLU A 570 -30.58 -35.71 -5.88
N PRO A 571 -31.07 -35.74 -7.15
CA PRO A 571 -30.23 -35.35 -8.30
C PRO A 571 -29.77 -33.89 -8.27
N VAL A 572 -30.57 -32.96 -7.73
CA VAL A 572 -30.16 -31.56 -7.56
C VAL A 572 -29.01 -31.44 -6.56
N LEU A 573 -29.07 -32.16 -5.44
CA LEU A 573 -27.99 -32.20 -4.45
C LEU A 573 -26.72 -32.83 -5.02
N LEU A 574 -26.86 -33.92 -5.78
CA LEU A 574 -25.75 -34.53 -6.50
C LEU A 574 -25.14 -33.56 -7.53
N GLY A 575 -25.97 -32.86 -8.31
CA GLY A 575 -25.53 -31.84 -9.24
C GLY A 575 -24.77 -30.69 -8.58
N LEU A 576 -25.23 -30.22 -7.41
CA LEU A 576 -24.51 -29.23 -6.61
C LEU A 576 -23.16 -29.75 -6.09
N ALA A 577 -23.07 -31.03 -5.73
CA ALA A 577 -21.82 -31.65 -5.33
C ALA A 577 -20.83 -31.74 -6.50
N VAL A 578 -21.29 -32.18 -7.67
CA VAL A 578 -20.48 -32.24 -8.90
C VAL A 578 -19.99 -30.85 -9.32
N LEU A 579 -20.86 -29.83 -9.26
CA LEU A 579 -20.49 -28.44 -9.53
C LEU A 579 -19.36 -27.97 -8.60
N ALA A 580 -19.48 -28.27 -7.30
CA ALA A 580 -18.46 -27.91 -6.31
C ALA A 580 -17.13 -28.65 -6.52
N ILE A 581 -17.18 -29.92 -6.95
CA ILE A 581 -15.97 -30.69 -7.31
C ILE A 581 -15.33 -30.10 -8.56
N ARG A 582 -16.10 -29.81 -9.61
CA ARG A 582 -15.60 -29.18 -10.84
C ARG A 582 -14.90 -27.85 -10.55
N ASN A 583 -15.52 -27.01 -9.72
CA ASN A 583 -14.93 -25.74 -9.27
C ASN A 583 -13.69 -25.91 -8.40
N ARG A 584 -13.42 -27.13 -7.89
CA ARG A 584 -12.20 -27.46 -7.15
C ARG A 584 -11.13 -28.13 -8.03
N VAL A 585 -11.52 -28.80 -9.11
CA VAL A 585 -10.59 -29.45 -10.07
C VAL A 585 -10.12 -28.46 -11.16
N LYS A 586 -10.91 -27.41 -11.44
CA LYS A 586 -10.46 -26.27 -12.26
C LYS A 586 -9.44 -25.36 -11.54
N ARG A 587 -9.32 -25.50 -10.22
CA ARG A 587 -8.26 -24.89 -9.41
C ARG A 587 -6.98 -25.69 -9.58
#